data_AF-A0A968BA27-F1
#
_entry.id   AF-A0A968BA27-F1
#
_cell.length_a   1.000
_cell.length_b   1.000
_cell.length_c   1.000
_cell.angle_alpha   90.00
_cell.angle_beta   90.00
_cell.angle_gamma   90.00
#
_symmetry.space_group_name_H-M   'P 1'
#
loop_
_entity.id
_entity.type
_entity.pdbx_description
1 polymer ?
#
loop_
_entity_poly.entity_id
_entity_poly.type
_entity_poly.pdbx_seq_one_letter_code
_entity_poly.pdbx_strand_id
1 'polypeptide(L)'
;MVEQIRKYNMRMVGPNCMGVFNTNPEIHMNANFAPAQPLEGHIGFISQSGALGAVILEVAHHLQLGISIFTSMGNKADISGNDLLEYYFEDEQTNLILMYLESFGNPRRFLQIARKITKDKPIIVVKAGTTEAGAKAASSHTGALADSDTTIDAMLHQCGVLRVSTIEEMFALGMAFAHQPLPKGNRVAVLTNAGGPGILATDAVISEGLSLAKFSAETEDQLKELLPEEASIHNPVDMIATADQDSYKMALEIILKDENVDSVLVIFVTPILVKSIDVAHKIVEVLSKHQFKTVVTCLMGHEGVLSGVEKLEKHKIPVYRFPESAAKALAAMETYKTYRQKEDGTVRTFPVDKEKAQAVFAKVKEEGRKSLNNSEIQQALEAYGFLFARCIRVQNAEEAIAFASELNTSIVVKVQSEDIIHKSDVGGVKVDLRTEKEIRQAFAEMHDSIKKHYPEAQIEGYTVQEMIKGGKETV
;
A
#
# COMPACT_ATOMS: atom_id res chain seq x y z
N MET A 1 -29.31 15.69 -7.91
CA MET A 1 -28.63 16.58 -6.93
C MET A 1 -27.36 17.21 -7.52
N VAL A 2 -26.35 16.43 -7.90
CA VAL A 2 -25.08 16.94 -8.47
C VAL A 2 -25.30 17.85 -9.69
N GLU A 3 -26.22 17.50 -10.60
CA GLU A 3 -26.56 18.34 -11.76
C GLU A 3 -27.06 19.73 -11.34
N GLN A 4 -27.89 19.82 -10.29
CA GLN A 4 -28.38 21.11 -9.78
C GLN A 4 -27.24 21.92 -9.15
N ILE A 5 -26.36 21.29 -8.37
CA ILE A 5 -25.18 21.94 -7.77
C ILE A 5 -24.29 22.55 -8.85
N ARG A 6 -24.00 21.78 -9.90
CA ARG A 6 -23.16 22.23 -11.03
C ARG A 6 -23.80 23.35 -11.84
N LYS A 7 -25.12 23.33 -12.03
CA LYS A 7 -25.86 24.42 -12.70
C LYS A 7 -25.60 25.79 -12.06
N TYR A 8 -25.34 25.82 -10.75
CA TYR A 8 -25.07 27.05 -10.00
C TYR A 8 -23.58 27.26 -9.68
N ASN A 9 -22.66 26.56 -10.36
CA ASN A 9 -21.20 26.64 -10.12
C ASN A 9 -20.78 26.36 -8.67
N MET A 10 -21.55 25.53 -7.95
CA MET A 10 -21.19 25.10 -6.61
C MET A 10 -20.46 23.75 -6.65
N ARG A 11 -19.75 23.43 -5.56
CA ARG A 11 -19.15 22.11 -5.31
C ARG A 11 -19.73 21.51 -4.02
N MET A 12 -19.69 20.19 -3.89
CA MET A 12 -20.27 19.51 -2.73
C MET A 12 -19.39 18.36 -2.22
N VAL A 13 -19.14 18.37 -0.91
CA VAL A 13 -18.64 17.21 -0.16
C VAL A 13 -19.83 16.32 0.24
N GLY A 14 -19.72 15.00 0.06
CA GLY A 14 -20.82 14.06 0.33
C GLY A 14 -21.54 13.58 -0.94
N PRO A 15 -22.86 13.26 -0.88
CA PRO A 15 -23.74 13.28 0.29
C PRO A 15 -23.41 12.16 1.29
N ASN A 16 -24.23 12.03 2.35
CA ASN A 16 -24.11 10.99 3.38
C ASN A 16 -22.72 10.97 4.03
N CYS A 17 -22.28 12.15 4.44
CA CYS A 17 -20.98 12.37 5.05
C CYS A 17 -21.14 12.99 6.43
N MET A 18 -20.12 12.82 7.26
CA MET A 18 -20.08 13.45 8.58
C MET A 18 -19.79 14.96 8.52
N GLY A 19 -19.23 15.45 7.42
CA GLY A 19 -18.83 16.84 7.23
C GLY A 19 -17.32 17.03 7.18
N VAL A 20 -16.90 18.28 7.39
CA VAL A 20 -15.51 18.74 7.22
C VAL A 20 -15.06 19.51 8.46
N PHE A 21 -13.77 19.43 8.75
CA PHE A 21 -13.14 20.15 9.84
C PHE A 21 -11.80 20.73 9.38
N ASN A 22 -11.49 21.95 9.80
CA ASN A 22 -10.25 22.65 9.49
C ASN A 22 -9.73 23.36 10.74
N THR A 23 -8.56 22.97 11.24
CA THR A 23 -7.92 23.53 12.44
C THR A 23 -7.08 24.77 12.19
N ASN A 24 -6.88 25.16 10.93
CA ASN A 24 -6.11 26.34 10.60
C ASN A 24 -6.57 27.52 11.47
N PRO A 25 -5.70 28.16 12.26
CA PRO A 25 -6.10 29.19 13.21
C PRO A 25 -6.86 30.37 12.61
N GLU A 26 -6.64 30.67 11.33
CA GLU A 26 -7.33 31.75 10.62
C GLU A 26 -8.73 31.35 10.13
N ILE A 27 -8.97 30.05 9.90
CA ILE A 27 -10.24 29.52 9.37
C ILE A 27 -11.11 28.97 10.50
N HIS A 28 -10.51 28.15 11.37
CA HIS A 28 -11.09 27.53 12.56
C HIS A 28 -12.53 27.04 12.36
N MET A 29 -12.73 26.12 11.40
CA MET A 29 -14.05 25.69 10.98
C MET A 29 -14.35 24.27 11.46
N ASN A 30 -15.42 24.14 12.26
CA ASN A 30 -16.04 22.85 12.55
C ASN A 30 -17.41 22.75 11.88
N ALA A 31 -17.46 22.07 10.73
CA ALA A 31 -18.67 21.78 9.97
C ALA A 31 -18.95 20.27 9.94
N ASN A 32 -18.74 19.58 11.07
CA ASN A 32 -19.06 18.18 11.26
C ASN A 32 -19.91 17.95 12.53
N PHE A 33 -20.35 16.71 12.73
CA PHE A 33 -21.09 16.30 13.93
C PHE A 33 -20.38 15.20 14.74
N ALA A 34 -19.04 15.11 14.62
CA ALA A 34 -18.24 14.19 15.42
C ALA A 34 -18.17 14.65 16.89
N PRO A 35 -18.22 13.75 17.87
CA PRO A 35 -18.10 14.13 19.28
C PRO A 35 -16.72 14.67 19.67
N ALA A 36 -15.66 14.10 19.09
CA ALA A 36 -14.28 14.47 19.38
C ALA A 36 -13.88 15.74 18.62
N GLN A 37 -13.28 16.70 19.33
CA GLN A 37 -12.61 17.85 18.72
C GLN A 37 -11.16 17.46 18.41
N PRO A 38 -10.72 17.47 17.14
CA PRO A 38 -9.35 17.16 16.79
C PRO A 38 -8.37 18.21 17.34
N LEU A 39 -7.19 17.76 17.73
CA LEU A 39 -6.08 18.66 18.06
C LEU A 39 -5.58 19.35 16.78
N GLU A 40 -5.11 20.58 16.89
CA GLU A 40 -4.42 21.26 15.80
C GLU A 40 -3.12 20.53 15.44
N GLY A 41 -2.84 20.40 14.14
CA GLY A 41 -1.57 19.89 13.66
C GLY A 41 -1.49 19.89 12.13
N HIS A 42 -0.86 18.86 11.59
CA HIS A 42 -0.39 18.83 10.20
C HIS A 42 -0.90 17.62 9.41
N ILE A 43 -1.81 16.84 9.99
CA ILE A 43 -2.33 15.63 9.36
C ILE A 43 -3.60 15.97 8.59
N GLY A 44 -3.53 15.82 7.27
CA GLY A 44 -4.71 15.82 6.40
C GLY A 44 -5.36 14.45 6.44
N PHE A 45 -6.58 14.35 6.94
CA PHE A 45 -7.32 13.09 7.05
C PHE A 45 -8.48 13.03 6.05
N ILE A 46 -8.57 11.93 5.30
CA ILE A 46 -9.64 11.65 4.35
C ILE A 46 -10.34 10.34 4.75
N SER A 47 -11.63 10.38 5.09
CA SER A 47 -12.41 9.17 5.40
C SER A 47 -13.60 9.01 4.47
N GLN A 48 -13.70 7.85 3.82
CA GLN A 48 -14.91 7.47 3.09
C GLN A 48 -16.06 7.01 4.01
N SER A 49 -15.76 6.54 5.23
CA SER A 49 -16.76 6.11 6.20
C SER A 49 -16.98 7.16 7.28
N GLY A 50 -18.24 7.57 7.49
CA GLY A 50 -18.62 8.55 8.51
C GLY A 50 -18.43 8.01 9.93
N ALA A 51 -19.01 6.85 10.23
CA ALA A 51 -18.94 6.23 11.56
C ALA A 51 -17.50 5.89 11.96
N LEU A 52 -16.72 5.31 11.03
CA LEU A 52 -15.31 5.04 11.29
C LEU A 52 -14.50 6.33 11.39
N GLY A 53 -14.87 7.36 10.63
CA GLY A 53 -14.26 8.69 10.72
C GLY A 53 -14.37 9.32 12.11
N ALA A 54 -15.50 9.16 12.80
CA ALA A 54 -15.67 9.62 14.18
C ALA A 54 -14.71 8.92 15.16
N VAL A 55 -14.61 7.59 15.06
CA VAL A 55 -13.68 6.78 15.88
C VAL A 55 -12.22 7.15 15.60
N ILE A 56 -11.87 7.38 14.34
CA ILE A 56 -10.54 7.82 13.93
C ILE A 56 -10.17 9.16 14.57
N LEU A 57 -11.10 10.14 14.61
CA LEU A 57 -10.84 11.43 15.24
C LEU A 57 -10.60 11.29 16.75
N GLU A 58 -11.34 10.42 17.42
CA GLU A 58 -11.16 10.13 18.85
C GLU A 58 -9.80 9.47 19.12
N VAL A 59 -9.42 8.46 18.33
CA VAL A 59 -8.12 7.80 18.44
C VAL A 59 -6.97 8.77 18.15
N ALA A 60 -7.08 9.61 17.11
CA ALA A 60 -6.08 10.63 16.79
C ALA A 60 -5.88 11.61 17.95
N HIS A 61 -6.97 12.05 18.59
CA HIS A 61 -6.91 12.91 19.77
C HIS A 61 -6.17 12.23 20.93
N HIS A 62 -6.47 10.96 21.21
CA HIS A 62 -5.78 10.21 22.27
C HIS A 62 -4.28 10.05 22.00
N LEU A 63 -3.90 9.72 20.76
CA LEU A 63 -2.51 9.55 20.35
C LEU A 63 -1.75 10.87 20.13
N GLN A 64 -2.33 12.02 20.51
CA GLN A 64 -1.74 13.36 20.32
C GLN A 64 -1.37 13.64 18.84
N LEU A 65 -2.18 13.13 17.91
CA LEU A 65 -2.04 13.34 16.48
C LEU A 65 -2.89 14.54 16.04
N GLY A 66 -2.21 15.66 15.80
CA GLY A 66 -2.84 16.89 15.38
C GLY A 66 -3.27 16.86 13.91
N ILE A 67 -4.53 17.17 13.66
CA ILE A 67 -5.17 17.19 12.35
C ILE A 67 -5.10 18.62 11.79
N SER A 68 -4.69 18.80 10.54
CA SER A 68 -4.88 20.07 9.83
C SER A 68 -6.32 20.15 9.30
N ILE A 69 -6.71 19.16 8.49
CA ILE A 69 -8.00 19.12 7.82
C ILE A 69 -8.54 17.69 7.85
N PHE A 70 -9.77 17.51 8.31
CA PHE A 70 -10.49 16.24 8.23
C PHE A 70 -11.67 16.37 7.29
N THR A 71 -11.79 15.42 6.37
CA THR A 71 -12.92 15.35 5.44
C THR A 71 -13.55 13.97 5.46
N SER A 72 -14.82 13.91 5.89
CA SER A 72 -15.67 12.74 5.62
C SER A 72 -16.30 12.92 4.24
N MET A 73 -16.01 12.02 3.31
CA MET A 73 -16.47 12.16 1.93
C MET A 73 -17.83 11.50 1.66
N GLY A 74 -18.23 10.54 2.49
CA GLY A 74 -19.45 9.76 2.29
C GLY A 74 -19.51 9.12 0.91
N ASN A 75 -20.57 9.42 0.16
CA ASN A 75 -20.81 8.87 -1.17
C ASN A 75 -19.91 9.48 -2.26
N LYS A 76 -19.22 10.61 -2.01
CA LYS A 76 -18.26 11.24 -2.94
C LYS A 76 -18.86 11.57 -4.32
N ALA A 77 -20.10 12.08 -4.35
CA ALA A 77 -20.84 12.28 -5.59
C ALA A 77 -20.34 13.48 -6.44
N ASP A 78 -19.61 14.42 -5.84
CA ASP A 78 -18.97 15.53 -6.56
C ASP A 78 -17.50 15.72 -6.17
N ILE A 79 -17.19 16.10 -4.92
CA ILE A 79 -15.82 16.13 -4.41
C ILE A 79 -15.37 14.72 -4.06
N SER A 80 -14.23 14.31 -4.61
CA SER A 80 -13.62 13.00 -4.42
C SER A 80 -12.32 13.07 -3.63
N GLY A 81 -11.76 11.90 -3.28
CA GLY A 81 -10.44 11.84 -2.67
C GLY A 81 -9.33 12.43 -3.55
N ASN A 82 -9.51 12.43 -4.88
CA ASN A 82 -8.55 13.04 -5.80
C ASN A 82 -8.55 14.58 -5.68
N ASP A 83 -9.73 15.20 -5.61
CA ASP A 83 -9.85 16.66 -5.42
C ASP A 83 -9.23 17.08 -4.08
N LEU A 84 -9.46 16.29 -3.03
CA LEU A 84 -8.90 16.55 -1.70
C LEU A 84 -7.37 16.38 -1.65
N LEU A 85 -6.83 15.38 -2.36
CA LEU A 85 -5.39 15.21 -2.49
C LEU A 85 -4.75 16.41 -3.20
N GLU A 86 -5.36 16.93 -4.27
CA GLU A 86 -4.88 18.15 -4.94
C GLU A 86 -4.89 19.35 -3.98
N TYR A 87 -5.95 19.50 -3.19
CA TYR A 87 -6.04 20.56 -2.18
C TYR A 87 -4.98 20.40 -1.07
N TYR A 88 -4.82 19.20 -0.52
CA TYR A 88 -3.83 18.90 0.54
C TYR A 88 -2.38 18.99 0.03
N PHE A 89 -2.16 18.83 -1.28
CA PHE A 89 -0.86 19.08 -1.87
C PHE A 89 -0.45 20.55 -1.75
N GLU A 90 -1.38 21.46 -2.03
CA GLU A 90 -1.15 22.91 -2.00
C GLU A 90 -1.19 23.49 -0.59
N ASP A 91 -1.90 22.85 0.35
CA ASP A 91 -1.98 23.30 1.74
C ASP A 91 -0.65 23.14 2.49
N GLU A 92 -0.01 24.26 2.86
CA GLU A 92 1.27 24.27 3.58
C GLU A 92 1.16 23.71 5.01
N GLN A 93 -0.02 23.76 5.63
CA GLN A 93 -0.20 23.23 6.99
C GLN A 93 -0.19 21.69 7.01
N THR A 94 -0.65 21.05 5.93
CA THR A 94 -0.68 19.59 5.79
C THR A 94 0.67 19.05 5.33
N ASN A 95 1.30 18.17 6.12
CA ASN A 95 2.56 17.51 5.79
C ASN A 95 2.50 15.98 5.79
N LEU A 96 1.41 15.39 6.31
CA LEU A 96 1.14 13.95 6.31
C LEU A 96 -0.32 13.73 5.93
N ILE A 97 -0.58 12.79 5.02
CA ILE A 97 -1.94 12.48 4.57
C ILE A 97 -2.30 11.06 4.97
N LEU A 98 -3.40 10.93 5.74
CA LEU A 98 -3.96 9.64 6.13
C LEU A 98 -5.30 9.44 5.42
N MET A 99 -5.53 8.25 4.87
CA MET A 99 -6.74 7.97 4.11
C MET A 99 -7.35 6.62 4.45
N TYR A 100 -8.65 6.61 4.75
CA TYR A 100 -9.48 5.41 4.70
C TYR A 100 -10.32 5.41 3.42
N LEU A 101 -10.07 4.46 2.54
CA LEU A 101 -10.70 4.35 1.23
C LEU A 101 -11.41 3.02 1.04
N GLU A 102 -12.62 3.05 0.48
CA GLU A 102 -13.32 1.86 -0.02
C GLU A 102 -13.17 1.76 -1.55
N SER A 103 -13.07 2.90 -2.23
CA SER A 103 -12.87 3.00 -3.69
C SER A 103 -12.04 4.23 -4.08
N PHE A 104 -11.32 4.17 -5.20
CA PHE A 104 -10.54 5.31 -5.72
C PHE A 104 -11.34 6.24 -6.66
N GLY A 105 -12.48 5.78 -7.19
CA GLY A 105 -13.26 6.50 -8.19
C GLY A 105 -12.54 6.54 -9.56
N ASN A 106 -11.50 7.38 -9.70
CA ASN A 106 -10.62 7.41 -10.87
C ASN A 106 -9.19 7.01 -10.47
N PRO A 107 -8.83 5.72 -10.55
CA PRO A 107 -7.51 5.21 -10.15
C PRO A 107 -6.35 5.83 -10.94
N ARG A 108 -6.55 6.12 -12.23
CA ARG A 108 -5.52 6.72 -13.08
C ARG A 108 -5.16 8.14 -12.63
N ARG A 109 -6.16 8.96 -12.32
CA ARG A 109 -5.96 10.30 -11.76
C ARG A 109 -5.32 10.21 -10.37
N PHE A 110 -5.80 9.29 -9.52
CA PHE A 110 -5.22 9.04 -8.19
C PHE A 110 -3.71 8.77 -8.29
N LEU A 111 -3.30 7.83 -9.15
CA LEU A 111 -1.88 7.48 -9.34
C LEU A 111 -1.04 8.70 -9.75
N GLN A 112 -1.56 9.53 -10.67
CA GLN A 112 -0.85 10.73 -11.14
C GLN A 112 -0.67 11.77 -10.03
N ILE A 113 -1.74 12.06 -9.28
CA ILE A 113 -1.71 13.03 -8.18
C ILE A 113 -0.83 12.52 -7.05
N ALA A 114 -1.09 11.29 -6.58
CA ALA A 114 -0.37 10.68 -5.47
C ALA A 114 1.14 10.63 -5.74
N ARG A 115 1.56 10.24 -6.95
CA ARG A 115 2.98 10.21 -7.34
C ARG A 115 3.67 11.56 -7.21
N LYS A 116 2.97 12.66 -7.49
CA LYS A 116 3.50 14.01 -7.32
C LYS A 116 3.59 14.35 -5.82
N ILE A 117 2.52 14.09 -5.06
CA ILE A 117 2.43 14.41 -3.64
C ILE A 117 3.50 13.67 -2.83
N THR A 118 3.69 12.37 -3.07
CA THR A 118 4.59 11.52 -2.29
C THR A 118 6.07 11.88 -2.45
N LYS A 119 6.43 12.77 -3.38
CA LYS A 119 7.76 13.38 -3.41
C LYS A 119 8.01 14.38 -2.28
N ASP A 120 6.95 14.92 -1.70
CA ASP A 120 7.03 15.96 -0.67
C ASP A 120 6.34 15.55 0.63
N LYS A 121 5.16 14.92 0.54
CA LYS A 121 4.29 14.58 1.68
C LYS A 121 3.94 13.09 1.68
N PRO A 122 4.21 12.33 2.75
CA PRO A 122 3.80 10.94 2.85
C PRO A 122 2.28 10.78 2.80
N ILE A 123 1.83 9.73 2.12
CA ILE A 123 0.42 9.30 2.09
C ILE A 123 0.36 7.87 2.64
N ILE A 124 -0.47 7.66 3.67
CA ILE A 124 -0.76 6.35 4.25
C ILE A 124 -2.23 6.01 3.99
N VAL A 125 -2.49 4.86 3.37
CA VAL A 125 -3.83 4.43 2.97
C VAL A 125 -4.20 3.10 3.64
N VAL A 126 -5.39 3.07 4.25
CA VAL A 126 -6.14 1.84 4.53
C VAL A 126 -7.16 1.65 3.43
N LYS A 127 -6.96 0.62 2.60
CA LYS A 127 -7.92 0.23 1.54
C LYS A 127 -8.80 -0.91 2.05
N ALA A 128 -10.09 -0.64 2.25
CA ALA A 128 -11.08 -1.64 2.62
C ALA A 128 -11.51 -2.49 1.41
N GLY A 129 -12.02 -3.70 1.66
CA GLY A 129 -12.53 -4.60 0.61
C GLY A 129 -11.43 -5.28 -0.22
N THR A 130 -10.41 -5.81 0.45
CA THR A 130 -9.21 -6.41 -0.17
C THR A 130 -9.38 -7.88 -0.56
N THR A 131 -10.39 -8.55 -0.01
CA THR A 131 -10.77 -9.92 -0.34
C THR A 131 -11.99 -9.92 -1.25
N GLU A 132 -12.26 -11.01 -1.97
CA GLU A 132 -13.47 -11.11 -2.81
C GLU A 132 -14.75 -10.86 -1.99
N ALA A 133 -14.86 -11.44 -0.80
CA ALA A 133 -15.98 -11.24 0.10
C ALA A 133 -16.08 -9.80 0.61
N GLY A 134 -14.95 -9.19 0.98
CA GLY A 134 -14.90 -7.79 1.42
C GLY A 134 -15.20 -6.81 0.29
N ALA A 135 -14.72 -7.08 -0.92
CA ALA A 135 -15.00 -6.32 -2.12
C ALA A 135 -16.48 -6.41 -2.49
N LYS A 136 -17.10 -7.60 -2.39
CA LYS A 136 -18.55 -7.77 -2.53
C LYS A 136 -19.30 -6.95 -1.50
N ALA A 137 -18.93 -7.02 -0.22
CA ALA A 137 -19.55 -6.21 0.83
C ALA A 137 -19.42 -4.70 0.57
N ALA A 138 -18.23 -4.24 0.18
CA ALA A 138 -17.99 -2.84 -0.19
C ALA A 138 -18.75 -2.42 -1.45
N SER A 139 -18.87 -3.30 -2.45
CA SER A 139 -19.63 -3.05 -3.68
C SER A 139 -21.14 -2.99 -3.44
N SER A 140 -21.68 -3.83 -2.54
CA SER A 140 -23.08 -3.73 -2.11
C SER A 140 -23.34 -2.44 -1.33
N HIS A 141 -22.31 -1.93 -0.65
CA HIS A 141 -22.36 -0.69 0.12
C HIS A 141 -22.16 0.58 -0.73
N THR A 142 -21.40 0.51 -1.83
CA THR A 142 -20.98 1.69 -2.63
C THR A 142 -21.37 1.64 -4.11
N GLY A 143 -21.77 0.49 -4.64
CA GLY A 143 -22.13 0.26 -6.03
C GLY A 143 -20.95 0.17 -7.03
N ALA A 144 -19.70 0.13 -6.57
CA ALA A 144 -18.51 0.09 -7.44
C ALA A 144 -18.11 -1.35 -7.81
N LEU A 145 -17.60 -1.56 -9.05
CA LEU A 145 -17.02 -2.83 -9.49
C LEU A 145 -15.78 -3.18 -8.66
N ALA A 146 -15.59 -4.48 -8.39
CA ALA A 146 -14.45 -4.97 -7.63
C ALA A 146 -13.18 -4.95 -8.49
N ASP A 147 -12.22 -4.10 -8.13
CA ASP A 147 -10.87 -4.10 -8.69
C ASP A 147 -10.03 -5.26 -8.10
N SER A 148 -9.08 -5.78 -8.86
CA SER A 148 -8.12 -6.76 -8.34
C SER A 148 -7.23 -6.11 -7.27
N ASP A 149 -7.17 -6.72 -6.08
CA ASP A 149 -6.36 -6.19 -4.97
C ASP A 149 -4.87 -6.09 -5.31
N THR A 150 -4.36 -7.05 -6.09
CA THR A 150 -2.98 -7.04 -6.58
C THR A 150 -2.68 -5.84 -7.47
N THR A 151 -3.64 -5.41 -8.29
CA THR A 151 -3.51 -4.23 -9.15
C THR A 151 -3.51 -2.96 -8.32
N ILE A 152 -4.35 -2.89 -7.27
CA ILE A 152 -4.36 -1.77 -6.34
C ILE A 152 -3.03 -1.67 -5.59
N ASP A 153 -2.52 -2.80 -5.12
CA ASP A 153 -1.24 -2.86 -4.41
C ASP A 153 -0.08 -2.36 -5.27
N ALA A 154 0.02 -2.87 -6.49
CA ALA A 154 1.02 -2.44 -7.46
C ALA A 154 0.89 -0.94 -7.79
N MET A 155 -0.35 -0.45 -7.96
CA MET A 155 -0.63 0.96 -8.22
C MET A 155 -0.15 1.86 -7.08
N LEU A 156 -0.47 1.52 -5.83
CA LEU A 156 -0.07 2.28 -4.63
C LEU A 156 1.45 2.29 -4.46
N HIS A 157 2.09 1.14 -4.65
CA HIS A 157 3.55 1.04 -4.60
C HIS A 157 4.22 1.89 -5.69
N GLN A 158 3.67 1.92 -6.91
CA GLN A 158 4.20 2.74 -8.01
C GLN A 158 4.11 4.25 -7.74
N CYS A 159 3.10 4.71 -7.01
CA CYS A 159 2.94 6.12 -6.63
C CYS A 159 3.48 6.45 -5.24
N GLY A 160 4.19 5.53 -4.58
CA GLY A 160 4.85 5.79 -3.29
C GLY A 160 3.90 5.95 -2.11
N VAL A 161 2.65 5.50 -2.27
CA VAL A 161 1.65 5.51 -1.21
C VAL A 161 1.90 4.29 -0.33
N LEU A 162 1.97 4.51 0.98
CA LEU A 162 2.16 3.46 1.97
C LEU A 162 0.80 2.82 2.26
N ARG A 163 0.62 1.59 1.80
CA ARG A 163 -0.58 0.81 2.10
C ARG A 163 -0.42 0.09 3.43
N VAL A 164 -1.46 0.15 4.25
CA VAL A 164 -1.58 -0.62 5.50
C VAL A 164 -2.90 -1.39 5.52
N SER A 165 -2.93 -2.47 6.31
CA SER A 165 -4.07 -3.40 6.33
C SER A 165 -5.11 -3.03 7.40
N THR A 166 -4.71 -2.28 8.42
CA THR A 166 -5.58 -1.95 9.56
C THR A 166 -5.48 -0.48 9.94
N ILE A 167 -6.52 0.02 10.63
CA ILE A 167 -6.52 1.36 11.23
C ILE A 167 -5.42 1.48 12.30
N GLU A 168 -5.16 0.41 13.05
CA GLU A 168 -4.09 0.37 14.05
C GLU A 168 -2.71 0.57 13.39
N GLU A 169 -2.43 -0.11 12.28
CA GLU A 169 -1.20 0.09 11.51
C GLU A 169 -1.08 1.51 10.94
N MET A 170 -2.18 2.08 10.45
CA MET A 170 -2.20 3.46 9.95
C MET A 170 -1.75 4.45 11.03
N PHE A 171 -2.27 4.30 12.25
CA PHE A 171 -1.88 5.15 13.37
C PHE A 171 -0.47 4.83 13.88
N ALA A 172 -0.06 3.56 13.89
CA ALA A 172 1.29 3.15 14.24
C ALA A 172 2.33 3.85 13.36
N LEU A 173 2.12 3.86 12.04
CA LEU A 173 2.97 4.62 11.12
C LEU A 173 2.78 6.13 11.31
N GLY A 174 1.53 6.59 11.42
CA GLY A 174 1.16 8.00 11.55
C GLY A 174 1.88 8.70 12.69
N MET A 175 2.04 8.04 13.85
CA MET A 175 2.82 8.58 14.98
C MET A 175 4.27 8.86 14.63
N ALA A 176 4.95 7.94 13.94
CA ALA A 176 6.35 8.14 13.56
C ALA A 176 6.49 9.23 12.50
N PHE A 177 5.64 9.22 11.46
CA PHE A 177 5.70 10.22 10.39
C PHE A 177 5.31 11.64 10.86
N ALA A 178 4.38 11.76 11.81
CA ALA A 178 3.96 13.06 12.32
C ALA A 178 5.03 13.73 13.21
N HIS A 179 5.83 12.92 13.92
CA HIS A 179 6.60 13.40 15.05
C HIS A 179 8.11 13.14 14.98
N GLN A 180 8.59 12.37 14.00
CA GLN A 180 10.01 12.04 13.86
C GLN A 180 10.57 12.43 12.48
N PRO A 181 11.85 12.81 12.40
CA PRO A 181 12.51 12.97 11.10
C PRO A 181 12.60 11.63 10.37
N LEU A 182 12.69 11.66 9.05
CA LEU A 182 12.99 10.45 8.27
C LEU A 182 14.38 9.91 8.63
N PRO A 183 14.54 8.59 8.78
CA PRO A 183 15.83 7.99 9.10
C PRO A 183 16.80 8.22 7.93
N LYS A 184 18.10 8.35 8.23
CA LYS A 184 19.12 8.55 7.17
C LYS A 184 19.35 7.29 6.34
N GLY A 185 19.06 6.12 6.89
CA GLY A 185 19.30 4.80 6.33
C GLY A 185 18.51 3.74 7.06
N ASN A 186 18.84 2.47 6.80
CA ASN A 186 18.11 1.31 7.31
C ASN A 186 18.79 0.63 8.50
N ARG A 187 19.72 1.29 9.21
CA ARG A 187 20.46 0.73 10.34
C ARG A 187 19.84 1.15 11.67
N VAL A 188 19.25 0.18 12.37
CA VAL A 188 18.53 0.37 13.62
C VAL A 188 19.39 -0.06 14.80
N ALA A 189 19.55 0.81 15.79
CA ALA A 189 20.04 0.44 17.11
C ALA A 189 18.87 0.04 18.01
N VAL A 190 18.94 -1.11 18.67
CA VAL A 190 17.96 -1.53 19.67
C VAL A 190 18.57 -1.37 21.05
N LEU A 191 17.89 -0.62 21.92
CA LEU A 191 18.26 -0.44 23.32
C LEU A 191 17.17 -1.04 24.20
N THR A 192 17.50 -1.99 25.07
CA THR A 192 16.52 -2.71 25.89
C THR A 192 17.04 -2.98 27.30
N ASN A 193 16.14 -3.19 28.26
CA ASN A 193 16.47 -3.77 29.58
C ASN A 193 16.02 -5.24 29.72
N ALA A 194 15.58 -5.85 28.63
CA ALA A 194 15.10 -7.23 28.62
C ALA A 194 15.41 -7.93 27.30
N GLY A 195 16.04 -9.11 27.40
CA GLY A 195 16.45 -9.90 26.25
C GLY A 195 15.30 -10.41 25.37
N GLY A 196 14.19 -10.88 25.96
CA GLY A 196 13.05 -11.40 25.19
C GLY A 196 12.49 -10.39 24.16
N PRO A 197 12.08 -9.18 24.59
CA PRO A 197 11.71 -8.11 23.68
C PRO A 197 12.83 -7.65 22.73
N GLY A 198 14.10 -7.74 23.15
CA GLY A 198 15.24 -7.47 22.25
C GLY A 198 15.35 -8.47 21.10
N ILE A 199 15.06 -9.75 21.34
CA ILE A 199 14.99 -10.79 20.30
C ILE A 199 13.82 -10.52 19.35
N LEU A 200 12.62 -10.25 19.88
CA LEU A 200 11.45 -9.92 19.04
C LEU A 200 11.70 -8.67 18.18
N ALA A 201 12.35 -7.65 18.74
CA ALA A 201 12.74 -6.46 18.00
C ALA A 201 13.76 -6.76 16.91
N THR A 202 14.73 -7.63 17.17
CA THR A 202 15.69 -8.07 16.16
C THR A 202 14.99 -8.76 15.00
N ASP A 203 14.14 -9.75 15.30
CA ASP A 203 13.38 -10.47 14.27
C ASP A 203 12.50 -9.54 13.45
N ALA A 204 11.83 -8.58 14.11
CA ALA A 204 10.97 -7.60 13.45
C ALA A 204 11.74 -6.61 12.57
N VAL A 205 12.89 -6.10 13.05
CA VAL A 205 13.76 -5.21 12.26
C VAL A 205 14.22 -5.93 10.98
N ILE A 206 14.68 -7.17 11.11
CA ILE A 206 15.19 -7.94 9.97
C ILE A 206 14.06 -8.36 9.01
N SER A 207 12.91 -8.79 9.53
CA SER A 207 11.78 -9.25 8.70
C SER A 207 11.15 -8.13 7.87
N GLU A 208 11.20 -6.89 8.37
CA GLU A 208 10.75 -5.70 7.65
C GLU A 208 11.83 -5.14 6.69
N GLY A 209 12.97 -5.82 6.53
CA GLY A 209 14.03 -5.46 5.58
C GLY A 209 14.99 -4.37 6.06
N LEU A 210 14.94 -4.01 7.34
CA LEU A 210 15.94 -3.17 7.99
C LEU A 210 17.14 -4.03 8.44
N SER A 211 18.16 -3.37 8.99
CA SER A 211 19.36 -4.01 9.51
C SER A 211 19.68 -3.52 10.91
N LEU A 212 20.28 -4.38 11.74
CA LEU A 212 20.86 -3.91 13.00
C LEU A 212 22.14 -3.11 12.72
N ALA A 213 22.22 -1.92 13.33
CA ALA A 213 23.42 -1.09 13.29
C ALA A 213 24.62 -1.84 13.90
N LYS A 214 25.78 -1.70 13.28
CA LYS A 214 27.07 -2.13 13.83
C LYS A 214 27.74 -0.93 14.48
N PHE A 215 27.92 -0.98 15.78
CA PHE A 215 28.48 0.15 16.51
C PHE A 215 29.96 0.36 16.20
N SER A 216 30.41 1.60 16.36
CA SER A 216 31.83 1.93 16.34
C SER A 216 32.54 1.36 17.57
N ALA A 217 33.86 1.15 17.49
CA ALA A 217 34.64 0.70 18.63
C ALA A 217 34.54 1.67 19.82
N GLU A 218 34.51 2.99 19.55
CA GLU A 218 34.33 4.02 20.60
C GLU A 218 32.99 3.87 21.33
N THR A 219 31.91 3.59 20.60
CA THR A 219 30.59 3.35 21.16
C THR A 219 30.58 2.09 22.03
N GLU A 220 31.17 0.98 21.54
CA GLU A 220 31.25 -0.27 22.30
C GLU A 220 32.09 -0.09 23.58
N ASP A 221 33.21 0.65 23.52
CA ASP A 221 34.04 0.95 24.68
C ASP A 221 33.28 1.79 25.73
N GLN A 222 32.58 2.85 25.30
CA GLN A 222 31.76 3.69 26.20
C GLN A 222 30.60 2.91 26.83
N LEU A 223 29.95 2.02 26.08
CA LEU A 223 28.89 1.16 26.61
C LEU A 223 29.45 0.15 27.61
N LYS A 224 30.64 -0.39 27.36
CA LYS A 224 31.32 -1.33 28.26
C LYS A 224 31.74 -0.69 29.58
N GLU A 225 32.15 0.58 29.58
CA GLU A 225 32.44 1.31 30.81
C GLU A 225 31.17 1.64 31.62
N LEU A 226 30.04 1.85 30.92
CA LEU A 226 28.76 2.19 31.53
C LEU A 226 28.03 0.98 32.12
N LEU A 227 28.03 -0.15 31.40
CA LEU A 227 27.16 -1.29 31.67
C LEU A 227 27.89 -2.39 32.44
N PRO A 228 27.16 -3.19 33.26
CA PRO A 228 27.75 -4.32 33.97
C PRO A 228 28.23 -5.41 33.00
N GLU A 229 29.12 -6.30 33.46
CA GLU A 229 29.72 -7.35 32.62
C GLU A 229 28.69 -8.33 32.05
N GLU A 230 27.56 -8.50 32.73
CA GLU A 230 26.45 -9.36 32.31
C GLU A 230 25.58 -8.74 31.19
N ALA A 231 25.72 -7.44 30.91
CA ALA A 231 24.98 -6.76 29.86
C ALA A 231 25.55 -7.06 28.46
N SER A 232 24.68 -7.01 27.44
CA SER A 232 25.13 -7.04 26.05
C SER A 232 25.43 -5.62 25.58
N ILE A 233 26.68 -5.37 25.19
CA ILE A 233 27.12 -4.08 24.61
C ILE A 233 26.98 -4.03 23.08
N HIS A 234 26.76 -5.19 22.43
CA HIS A 234 26.49 -5.27 21.00
C HIS A 234 25.02 -4.98 20.73
N ASN A 235 24.62 -4.87 19.47
CA ASN A 235 23.23 -4.60 19.10
C ASN A 235 22.42 -5.91 18.99
N PRO A 236 21.29 -6.10 19.70
CA PRO A 236 20.67 -5.20 20.69
C PRO A 236 21.46 -4.99 21.97
N VAL A 237 21.53 -3.72 22.41
CA VAL A 237 22.13 -3.35 23.70
C VAL A 237 21.16 -3.75 24.80
N ASP A 238 21.44 -4.86 25.48
CA ASP A 238 20.62 -5.38 26.59
C ASP A 238 21.28 -5.00 27.92
N MET A 239 20.71 -3.97 28.55
CA MET A 239 21.17 -3.42 29.82
C MET A 239 20.69 -4.20 31.04
N ILE A 240 20.05 -5.36 30.85
CA ILE A 240 19.46 -6.24 31.88
C ILE A 240 18.38 -5.55 32.73
N ALA A 241 17.65 -6.36 33.51
CA ALA A 241 16.45 -5.90 34.24
C ALA A 241 16.74 -4.86 35.35
N THR A 242 18.00 -4.69 35.75
CA THR A 242 18.43 -3.72 36.77
C THR A 242 18.69 -2.32 36.20
N ALA A 243 18.60 -2.12 34.88
CA ALA A 243 18.77 -0.82 34.26
C ALA A 243 17.77 0.20 34.79
N ASP A 244 18.28 1.33 35.27
CA ASP A 244 17.47 2.45 35.78
C ASP A 244 17.36 3.58 34.75
N GLN A 245 16.65 4.65 35.11
CA GLN A 245 16.46 5.81 34.24
C GLN A 245 17.77 6.49 33.81
N ASP A 246 18.82 6.44 34.63
CA ASP A 246 20.11 7.07 34.31
C ASP A 246 20.94 6.16 33.38
N SER A 247 20.85 4.84 33.51
CA SER A 247 21.35 3.89 32.49
C SER A 247 20.74 4.18 31.11
N TYR A 248 19.42 4.35 31.02
CA TYR A 248 18.75 4.70 29.76
C TYR A 248 19.23 6.02 29.18
N LYS A 249 19.39 7.05 30.02
CA LYS A 249 19.89 8.36 29.58
C LYS A 249 21.27 8.21 28.95
N MET A 250 22.21 7.62 29.68
CA MET A 250 23.62 7.55 29.28
C MET A 250 23.81 6.66 28.05
N ALA A 251 23.19 5.47 28.02
CA ALA A 251 23.28 4.57 26.88
C ALA A 251 22.65 5.17 25.61
N LEU A 252 21.50 5.84 25.73
CA LEU A 252 20.86 6.50 24.60
C LEU A 252 21.71 7.68 24.07
N GLU A 253 22.32 8.49 24.93
CA GLU A 253 23.24 9.56 24.52
C GLU A 253 24.46 9.03 23.75
N ILE A 254 25.01 7.89 24.16
CA ILE A 254 26.13 7.22 23.47
C ILE A 254 25.69 6.74 22.08
N ILE A 255 24.59 5.95 22.01
CA ILE A 255 24.07 5.39 20.76
C ILE A 255 23.68 6.49 19.75
N LEU A 256 23.08 7.58 20.22
CA LEU A 256 22.67 8.68 19.34
C LEU A 256 23.85 9.44 18.72
N LYS A 257 25.07 9.34 19.27
CA LYS A 257 26.28 9.94 18.68
C LYS A 257 26.93 9.08 17.60
N ASP A 258 26.68 7.76 17.59
CA ASP A 258 27.33 6.84 16.66
C ASP A 258 26.86 7.06 15.20
N GLU A 259 27.76 7.42 14.28
CA GLU A 259 27.43 7.64 12.87
C GLU A 259 26.92 6.39 12.13
N ASN A 260 27.11 5.21 12.71
CA ASN A 260 26.62 3.95 12.15
C ASN A 260 25.14 3.66 12.47
N VAL A 261 24.48 4.54 13.22
CA VAL A 261 23.09 4.40 13.66
C VAL A 261 22.22 5.42 12.92
N ASP A 262 21.22 4.95 12.17
CA ASP A 262 20.29 5.80 11.44
C ASP A 262 18.99 6.06 12.23
N SER A 263 18.56 5.08 13.03
CA SER A 263 17.40 5.17 13.93
C SER A 263 17.59 4.34 15.19
N VAL A 264 16.85 4.67 16.26
CA VAL A 264 16.90 3.95 17.54
C VAL A 264 15.51 3.44 17.93
N LEU A 265 15.42 2.17 18.29
CA LEU A 265 14.27 1.56 18.95
C LEU A 265 14.61 1.34 20.43
N VAL A 266 13.99 2.14 21.31
CA VAL A 266 14.16 2.03 22.76
C VAL A 266 13.04 1.19 23.35
N ILE A 267 13.36 0.08 24.00
CA ILE A 267 12.41 -0.85 24.59
C ILE A 267 12.58 -0.81 26.10
N PHE A 268 11.49 -0.55 26.82
CA PHE A 268 11.48 -0.59 28.28
C PHE A 268 10.39 -1.54 28.76
N VAL A 269 10.80 -2.62 29.42
CA VAL A 269 9.91 -3.48 30.19
C VAL A 269 9.94 -3.02 31.63
N THR A 270 8.78 -2.64 32.18
CA THR A 270 8.69 -2.05 33.53
C THR A 270 9.04 -3.11 34.59
N PRO A 271 10.17 -2.98 35.31
CA PRO A 271 10.51 -3.85 36.43
C PRO A 271 9.84 -3.35 37.71
N ILE A 272 9.89 -4.14 38.79
CA ILE A 272 9.20 -3.82 40.06
C ILE A 272 9.72 -2.50 40.69
N LEU A 273 11.01 -2.20 40.53
CA LEU A 273 11.69 -1.13 41.26
C LEU A 273 11.87 0.17 40.45
N VAL A 274 11.61 0.16 39.14
CA VAL A 274 11.85 1.32 38.25
C VAL A 274 10.53 1.75 37.63
N LYS A 275 10.21 3.04 37.73
CA LYS A 275 8.96 3.58 37.20
C LYS A 275 9.15 4.01 35.74
N SER A 276 8.20 3.65 34.88
CA SER A 276 8.22 4.00 33.46
C SER A 276 8.25 5.51 33.21
N ILE A 277 7.64 6.30 34.10
CA ILE A 277 7.64 7.78 34.03
C ILE A 277 9.05 8.37 34.18
N ASP A 278 9.89 7.81 35.05
CA ASP A 278 11.23 8.33 35.31
C ASP A 278 12.15 8.06 34.11
N VAL A 279 12.04 6.87 33.52
CA VAL A 279 12.70 6.52 32.25
C VAL A 279 12.22 7.41 31.11
N ALA A 280 10.89 7.62 30.99
CA ALA A 280 10.32 8.52 29.99
C ALA A 280 10.84 9.96 30.13
N HIS A 281 10.98 10.48 31.36
CA HIS A 281 11.58 11.79 31.61
C HIS A 281 13.01 11.90 31.09
N LYS A 282 13.82 10.86 31.29
CA LYS A 282 15.20 10.82 30.83
C LYS A 282 15.31 10.69 29.32
N ILE A 283 14.47 9.85 28.69
CA ILE A 283 14.38 9.78 27.23
C ILE A 283 14.03 11.16 26.64
N VAL A 284 13.01 11.84 27.18
CA VAL A 284 12.64 13.21 26.77
C VAL A 284 13.82 14.18 26.93
N GLU A 285 14.55 14.12 28.06
CA GLU A 285 15.71 14.96 28.31
C GLU A 285 16.78 14.78 27.21
N VAL A 286 17.09 13.54 26.83
CA VAL A 286 18.08 13.23 25.80
C VAL A 286 17.61 13.70 24.43
N LEU A 287 16.38 13.36 24.04
CA LEU A 287 15.85 13.68 22.70
C LEU A 287 15.62 15.17 22.50
N SER A 288 15.43 15.95 23.58
CA SER A 288 15.40 17.40 23.50
C SER A 288 16.71 18.01 22.99
N LYS A 289 17.85 17.31 23.18
CA LYS A 289 19.19 17.74 22.74
C LYS A 289 19.64 17.08 21.43
N HIS A 290 19.04 15.95 21.05
CA HIS A 290 19.46 15.11 19.92
C HIS A 290 18.31 14.88 18.91
N GLN A 291 17.95 15.91 18.15
CA GLN A 291 16.77 15.87 17.27
C GLN A 291 17.04 15.32 15.84
N PHE A 292 18.25 14.84 15.55
CA PHE A 292 18.68 14.53 14.18
C PHE A 292 18.45 13.07 13.75
N LYS A 293 18.15 12.17 14.68
CA LYS A 293 17.92 10.74 14.40
C LYS A 293 16.49 10.37 14.76
N THR A 294 15.91 9.46 13.99
CA THR A 294 14.59 8.92 14.25
C THR A 294 14.63 8.04 15.49
N VAL A 295 13.79 8.32 16.49
CA VAL A 295 13.68 7.51 17.70
C VAL A 295 12.23 7.11 17.93
N VAL A 296 12.03 5.81 18.11
CA VAL A 296 10.75 5.20 18.46
C VAL A 296 10.92 4.42 19.76
N THR A 297 9.84 4.36 20.56
CA THR A 297 9.88 3.71 21.87
C THR A 297 8.87 2.59 21.97
N CYS A 298 9.18 1.56 22.75
CA CYS A 298 8.30 0.44 23.05
C CYS A 298 8.24 0.29 24.57
N LEU A 299 7.08 0.59 25.17
CA LEU A 299 6.88 0.48 26.61
C LEU A 299 5.98 -0.71 26.92
N MET A 300 6.50 -1.67 27.68
CA MET A 300 5.82 -2.92 28.03
C MET A 300 5.65 -3.04 29.55
N GLY A 301 4.48 -3.48 29.99
CA GLY A 301 4.19 -3.68 31.42
C GLY A 301 2.74 -3.35 31.78
N HIS A 302 2.44 -3.39 33.08
CA HIS A 302 1.10 -3.15 33.60
C HIS A 302 1.00 -1.84 34.38
N GLU A 303 1.73 -1.73 35.50
CA GLU A 303 1.62 -0.59 36.42
C GLU A 303 2.56 0.55 36.00
N GLY A 304 2.07 1.80 36.03
CA GLY A 304 2.87 3.00 35.71
C GLY A 304 3.19 3.25 34.24
N VAL A 305 3.01 2.25 33.37
CA VAL A 305 3.28 2.36 31.91
C VAL A 305 2.51 3.52 31.28
N LEU A 306 1.22 3.68 31.59
CA LEU A 306 0.39 4.75 31.04
C LEU A 306 0.98 6.14 31.27
N SER A 307 1.51 6.41 32.46
CA SER A 307 2.13 7.71 32.75
C SER A 307 3.41 7.94 31.93
N GLY A 308 4.21 6.89 31.70
CA GLY A 308 5.38 6.96 30.82
C GLY A 308 4.98 7.20 29.35
N VAL A 309 3.92 6.51 28.88
CA VAL A 309 3.35 6.69 27.54
C VAL A 309 2.87 8.13 27.35
N GLU A 310 2.00 8.63 28.23
CA GLU A 310 1.46 10.00 28.17
C GLU A 310 2.58 11.05 28.18
N LYS A 311 3.65 10.81 28.95
CA LYS A 311 4.81 11.70 29.00
C LYS A 311 5.53 11.76 27.67
N LEU A 312 5.80 10.61 27.04
CA LEU A 312 6.48 10.53 25.75
C LEU A 312 5.60 11.12 24.62
N GLU A 313 4.32 10.76 24.58
CA GLU A 313 3.35 11.26 23.59
C GLU A 313 3.19 12.79 23.65
N LYS A 314 3.10 13.36 24.86
CA LYS A 314 3.05 14.82 25.05
C LYS A 314 4.29 15.54 24.51
N HIS A 315 5.43 14.86 24.45
CA HIS A 315 6.68 15.38 23.87
C HIS A 315 6.89 14.89 22.44
N LYS A 316 5.85 14.36 21.78
CA LYS A 316 5.88 13.91 20.38
C LYS A 316 6.94 12.81 20.15
N ILE A 317 7.05 11.88 21.10
CA ILE A 317 7.89 10.69 20.94
C ILE A 317 6.96 9.50 20.70
N PRO A 318 7.06 8.79 19.55
CA PRO A 318 6.19 7.65 19.27
C PRO A 318 6.38 6.53 20.28
N VAL A 319 5.27 6.02 20.81
CA VAL A 319 5.25 4.90 21.76
C VAL A 319 4.43 3.75 21.20
N TYR A 320 5.03 2.56 21.20
CA TYR A 320 4.42 1.33 20.75
C TYR A 320 4.29 0.36 21.92
N ARG A 321 3.31 -0.53 21.82
CA ARG A 321 3.09 -1.59 22.82
C ARG A 321 4.02 -2.78 22.61
N PHE A 322 4.38 -3.05 21.36
CA PHE A 322 5.19 -4.19 20.94
C PHE A 322 6.23 -3.75 19.90
N PRO A 323 7.44 -4.35 19.91
CA PRO A 323 8.53 -3.91 19.05
C PRO A 323 8.25 -4.07 17.54
N GLU A 324 7.39 -5.01 17.15
CA GLU A 324 7.01 -5.28 15.76
C GLU A 324 6.36 -4.05 15.10
N SER A 325 5.46 -3.38 15.83
CA SER A 325 4.80 -2.16 15.33
C SER A 325 5.79 -1.01 15.15
N ALA A 326 6.78 -0.92 16.05
CA ALA A 326 7.84 0.10 15.97
C ALA A 326 8.78 -0.16 14.79
N ALA A 327 9.20 -1.42 14.59
CA ALA A 327 10.03 -1.84 13.45
C ALA A 327 9.31 -1.56 12.12
N LYS A 328 8.03 -1.91 12.02
CA LYS A 328 7.21 -1.65 10.83
C LYS A 328 7.07 -0.16 10.52
N ALA A 329 6.94 0.69 11.55
CA ALA A 329 6.92 2.14 11.36
C ALA A 329 8.26 2.68 10.81
N LEU A 330 9.40 2.22 11.37
CA LEU A 330 10.73 2.58 10.86
C LEU A 330 10.92 2.11 9.41
N ALA A 331 10.50 0.90 9.07
CA ALA A 331 10.61 0.34 7.73
C ALA A 331 9.76 1.11 6.71
N ALA A 332 8.55 1.54 7.10
CA ALA A 332 7.71 2.39 6.28
C ALA A 332 8.35 3.76 6.02
N MET A 333 8.99 4.38 7.03
CA MET A 333 9.72 5.63 6.87
C MET A 333 10.91 5.48 5.90
N GLU A 334 11.66 4.38 5.99
CA GLU A 334 12.76 4.09 5.08
C GLU A 334 12.28 3.82 3.64
N THR A 335 11.18 3.09 3.50
CA THR A 335 10.51 2.82 2.22
C THR A 335 10.08 4.13 1.55
N TYR A 336 9.43 5.01 2.31
CA TYR A 336 9.02 6.33 1.84
C TYR A 336 10.23 7.19 1.43
N LYS A 337 11.27 7.25 2.26
CA LYS A 337 12.50 8.00 1.95
C LYS A 337 13.13 7.50 0.65
N THR A 338 13.25 6.19 0.48
CA THR A 338 13.80 5.56 -0.73
C THR A 338 12.96 5.91 -1.96
N TYR A 339 11.63 5.86 -1.84
CA TYR A 339 10.73 6.29 -2.91
C TYR A 339 10.89 7.76 -3.27
N ARG A 340 10.99 8.63 -2.25
CA ARG A 340 11.14 10.07 -2.42
C ARG A 340 12.40 10.41 -3.23
N GLN A 341 13.51 9.74 -2.93
CA GLN A 341 14.81 9.91 -3.60
C GLN A 341 14.87 9.28 -5.00
N LYS A 342 13.99 8.33 -5.31
CA LYS A 342 13.95 7.66 -6.62
C LYS A 342 13.56 8.63 -7.72
N GLU A 343 14.40 8.80 -8.73
CA GLU A 343 14.03 9.59 -9.92
C GLU A 343 12.90 8.92 -10.70
N ASP A 344 12.01 9.72 -11.27
CA ASP A 344 10.99 9.21 -12.16
C ASP A 344 11.66 8.67 -13.43
N GLY A 345 11.45 7.39 -13.70
CA GLY A 345 11.95 6.78 -14.94
C GLY A 345 11.38 7.48 -16.17
N THR A 346 12.17 7.54 -17.25
CA THR A 346 11.73 8.12 -18.52
C THR A 346 10.68 7.23 -19.18
N VAL A 347 9.52 7.80 -19.53
CA VAL A 347 8.54 7.10 -20.36
C VAL A 347 9.16 6.83 -21.73
N ARG A 348 9.35 5.56 -22.06
CA ARG A 348 9.83 5.17 -23.40
C ARG A 348 8.69 5.31 -24.39
N THR A 349 8.93 6.05 -25.46
CA THR A 349 8.04 6.13 -26.62
C THR A 349 8.52 5.15 -27.68
N PHE A 350 7.59 4.42 -28.27
CA PHE A 350 7.86 3.51 -29.38
C PHE A 350 7.22 4.08 -30.65
N PRO A 351 7.81 3.85 -31.84
CA PRO A 351 7.15 4.16 -33.10
C PRO A 351 5.95 3.23 -33.24
N VAL A 352 4.75 3.81 -33.27
CA VAL A 352 3.47 3.07 -33.31
C VAL A 352 2.51 3.76 -34.27
N ASP A 353 1.64 2.97 -34.89
CA ASP A 353 0.62 3.43 -35.83
C ASP A 353 -0.69 3.76 -35.08
N LYS A 354 -0.72 4.93 -34.46
CA LYS A 354 -1.90 5.38 -33.69
C LYS A 354 -3.15 5.51 -34.57
N GLU A 355 -2.98 5.86 -35.84
CA GLU A 355 -4.10 6.05 -36.78
C GLU A 355 -4.78 4.72 -37.08
N LYS A 356 -4.02 3.66 -37.34
CA LYS A 356 -4.56 2.31 -37.54
C LYS A 356 -5.34 1.83 -36.32
N ALA A 357 -4.80 2.02 -35.11
CA ALA A 357 -5.51 1.65 -33.89
C ALA A 357 -6.79 2.48 -33.71
N GLN A 358 -6.73 3.79 -33.92
CA GLN A 358 -7.90 4.67 -33.83
C GLN A 358 -9.00 4.30 -34.84
N ALA A 359 -8.63 3.90 -36.05
CA ALA A 359 -9.58 3.45 -37.06
C ALA A 359 -10.37 2.19 -36.61
N VAL A 360 -9.69 1.24 -35.94
CA VAL A 360 -10.36 0.06 -35.35
C VAL A 360 -11.38 0.50 -34.30
N PHE A 361 -11.00 1.38 -33.36
CA PHE A 361 -11.91 1.88 -32.32
C PHE A 361 -13.07 2.70 -32.90
N ALA A 362 -12.82 3.51 -33.92
CA ALA A 362 -13.83 4.33 -34.59
C ALA A 362 -14.90 3.44 -35.24
N LYS A 363 -14.49 2.41 -35.98
CA LYS A 363 -15.39 1.44 -36.62
C LYS A 363 -16.31 0.76 -35.60
N VAL A 364 -15.75 0.27 -34.49
CA VAL A 364 -16.53 -0.40 -33.43
C VAL A 364 -17.55 0.56 -32.80
N LYS A 365 -17.17 1.84 -32.64
CA LYS A 365 -18.05 2.87 -32.10
C LYS A 365 -19.17 3.25 -33.07
N GLU A 366 -18.89 3.32 -34.37
CA GLU A 366 -19.90 3.54 -35.43
C GLU A 366 -20.92 2.40 -35.47
N GLU A 367 -20.49 1.15 -35.24
CA GLU A 367 -21.36 -0.01 -35.13
C GLU A 367 -22.14 -0.09 -33.80
N GLY A 368 -21.98 0.89 -32.90
CA GLY A 368 -22.67 0.94 -31.61
C GLY A 368 -22.21 -0.12 -30.59
N ARG A 369 -21.09 -0.81 -30.88
CA ARG A 369 -20.53 -1.84 -30.01
C ARG A 369 -19.68 -1.22 -28.90
N LYS A 370 -19.67 -1.86 -27.73
CA LYS A 370 -18.88 -1.45 -26.55
C LYS A 370 -17.63 -2.30 -26.33
N SER A 371 -17.43 -3.34 -27.13
CA SER A 371 -16.32 -4.28 -27.02
C SER A 371 -15.74 -4.60 -28.39
N LEU A 372 -14.42 -4.78 -28.41
CA LEU A 372 -13.67 -5.29 -29.55
C LEU A 372 -13.77 -6.82 -29.60
N ASN A 373 -13.84 -7.40 -30.79
CA ASN A 373 -13.61 -8.84 -30.96
C ASN A 373 -12.11 -9.17 -31.01
N ASN A 374 -11.75 -10.46 -30.97
CA ASN A 374 -10.34 -10.89 -30.91
C ASN A 374 -9.48 -10.38 -32.08
N SER A 375 -10.03 -10.34 -33.30
CA SER A 375 -9.30 -9.83 -34.47
C SER A 375 -9.05 -8.33 -34.36
N GLU A 376 -10.03 -7.57 -33.89
CA GLU A 376 -9.90 -6.13 -33.66
C GLU A 376 -8.92 -5.80 -32.54
N ILE A 377 -8.93 -6.57 -31.45
CA ILE A 377 -7.95 -6.47 -30.36
C ILE A 377 -6.54 -6.68 -30.92
N GLN A 378 -6.33 -7.74 -31.70
CA GLN A 378 -5.05 -8.04 -32.31
C GLN A 378 -4.60 -6.91 -33.26
N GLN A 379 -5.46 -6.44 -34.17
CA GLN A 379 -5.14 -5.35 -35.08
C GLN A 379 -4.74 -4.06 -34.34
N ALA A 380 -5.46 -3.73 -33.27
CA ALA A 380 -5.17 -2.56 -32.46
C ALA A 380 -3.84 -2.70 -31.70
N LEU A 381 -3.50 -3.89 -31.20
CA LEU A 381 -2.25 -4.14 -30.49
C LEU A 381 -1.04 -4.27 -31.44
N GLU A 382 -1.20 -4.87 -32.61
CA GLU A 382 -0.17 -4.91 -33.67
C GLU A 382 0.22 -3.51 -34.13
N ALA A 383 -0.74 -2.59 -34.19
CA ALA A 383 -0.47 -1.17 -34.46
C ALA A 383 0.46 -0.53 -33.41
N TYR A 384 0.53 -1.08 -32.20
CA TYR A 384 1.47 -0.69 -31.15
C TYR A 384 2.74 -1.58 -31.09
N GLY A 385 2.96 -2.43 -32.09
CA GLY A 385 4.15 -3.27 -32.19
C GLY A 385 4.11 -4.53 -31.32
N PHE A 386 2.96 -4.88 -30.74
CA PHE A 386 2.81 -6.16 -30.06
C PHE A 386 2.86 -7.30 -31.09
N LEU A 387 3.70 -8.29 -30.81
CA LEU A 387 3.81 -9.49 -31.63
C LEU A 387 2.82 -10.54 -31.13
N PHE A 388 2.05 -11.10 -32.06
CA PHE A 388 1.12 -12.19 -31.78
C PHE A 388 1.65 -13.48 -32.38
N ALA A 389 1.47 -14.58 -31.65
CA ALA A 389 1.67 -15.91 -32.20
C ALA A 389 0.73 -16.10 -33.39
N ARG A 390 1.20 -16.74 -34.46
CA ARG A 390 0.38 -16.96 -35.66
C ARG A 390 -0.90 -17.68 -35.26
N CYS A 391 -2.05 -17.16 -35.70
CA CYS A 391 -3.33 -17.81 -35.44
C CYS A 391 -4.25 -17.74 -36.64
N ILE A 392 -5.08 -18.77 -36.79
CA ILE A 392 -6.15 -18.81 -37.78
C ILE A 392 -7.46 -19.28 -37.13
N ARG A 393 -8.58 -18.92 -37.76
CA ARG A 393 -9.87 -19.54 -37.47
C ARG A 393 -10.05 -20.75 -38.38
N VAL A 394 -10.50 -21.86 -37.81
CA VAL A 394 -10.79 -23.09 -38.53
C VAL A 394 -12.18 -23.62 -38.16
N GLN A 395 -12.76 -24.41 -39.05
CA GLN A 395 -14.04 -25.09 -38.82
C GLN A 395 -13.87 -26.55 -38.37
N ASN A 396 -12.72 -27.17 -38.68
CA ASN A 396 -12.51 -28.60 -38.45
C ASN A 396 -11.03 -28.93 -38.19
N ALA A 397 -10.77 -30.19 -37.81
CA ALA A 397 -9.44 -30.67 -37.49
C ALA A 397 -8.50 -30.69 -38.71
N GLU A 398 -9.00 -30.87 -39.93
CA GLU A 398 -8.17 -30.94 -41.14
C GLU A 398 -7.56 -29.58 -41.48
N GLU A 399 -8.34 -28.50 -41.34
CA GLU A 399 -7.83 -27.12 -41.45
C GLU A 399 -6.79 -26.81 -40.36
N ALA A 400 -6.99 -27.32 -39.14
CA ALA A 400 -6.02 -27.17 -38.05
C ALA A 400 -4.71 -27.92 -38.35
N ILE A 401 -4.79 -29.11 -38.95
CA ILE A 401 -3.64 -29.91 -39.37
C ILE A 401 -2.87 -29.22 -40.48
N ALA A 402 -3.58 -28.67 -41.49
CA ALA A 402 -2.94 -27.93 -42.57
C ALA A 402 -2.10 -26.77 -42.01
N PHE A 403 -2.68 -25.98 -41.10
CA PHE A 403 -1.96 -24.89 -40.44
C PHE A 403 -0.82 -25.38 -39.54
N ALA A 404 -1.01 -26.46 -38.79
CA ALA A 404 0.05 -27.06 -37.98
C ALA A 404 1.24 -27.52 -38.85
N SER A 405 0.99 -28.01 -40.07
CA SER A 405 2.05 -28.44 -40.99
C SER A 405 2.93 -27.30 -41.51
N GLU A 406 2.43 -26.06 -41.47
CA GLU A 406 3.19 -24.85 -41.82
C GLU A 406 4.03 -24.32 -40.65
N LEU A 407 3.91 -24.93 -39.47
CA LEU A 407 4.56 -24.49 -38.24
C LEU A 407 5.61 -25.52 -37.79
N ASN A 408 6.76 -25.02 -37.35
CA ASN A 408 7.81 -25.86 -36.75
C ASN A 408 7.65 -26.03 -35.24
N THR A 409 6.43 -25.91 -34.72
CA THR A 409 6.11 -25.98 -33.28
C THR A 409 4.74 -26.61 -33.06
N SER A 410 4.43 -26.92 -31.80
CA SER A 410 3.10 -27.38 -31.42
C SER A 410 2.05 -26.27 -31.54
N ILE A 411 0.78 -26.66 -31.60
CA ILE A 411 -0.35 -25.73 -31.67
C ILE A 411 -1.22 -25.82 -30.41
N VAL A 412 -2.00 -24.76 -30.23
CA VAL A 412 -3.08 -24.66 -29.24
C VAL A 412 -4.39 -24.49 -29.99
N VAL A 413 -5.41 -25.24 -29.61
CA VAL A 413 -6.77 -25.14 -30.17
C VAL A 413 -7.71 -24.62 -29.09
N LYS A 414 -8.52 -23.62 -29.42
CA LYS A 414 -9.47 -22.96 -28.51
C LYS A 414 -10.85 -22.85 -29.17
N VAL A 415 -11.92 -23.20 -28.48
CA VAL A 415 -13.28 -23.02 -29.02
C VAL A 415 -13.64 -21.53 -29.17
N GLN A 416 -14.38 -21.20 -30.23
CA GLN A 416 -15.08 -19.92 -30.41
C GLN A 416 -16.59 -20.13 -30.28
N SER A 417 -17.17 -19.55 -29.24
CA SER A 417 -18.60 -19.52 -28.96
C SER A 417 -18.88 -18.35 -28.03
N GLU A 418 -19.91 -17.56 -28.30
CA GLU A 418 -20.39 -16.49 -27.40
C GLU A 418 -21.01 -17.07 -26.11
N ASP A 419 -21.52 -18.31 -26.17
CA ASP A 419 -22.17 -18.99 -25.04
C ASP A 419 -21.16 -19.53 -24.01
N ILE A 420 -19.86 -19.58 -24.36
CA ILE A 420 -18.80 -20.20 -23.55
C ILE A 420 -17.75 -19.15 -23.16
N ILE A 421 -17.98 -18.53 -22.00
CA ILE A 421 -17.12 -17.47 -21.45
C ILE A 421 -15.82 -18.05 -20.86
N HIS A 422 -15.91 -19.06 -19.98
CA HIS A 422 -14.77 -19.72 -19.35
C HIS A 422 -14.35 -20.99 -20.09
N LYS A 423 -13.62 -20.81 -21.20
CA LYS A 423 -13.28 -21.89 -22.15
C LYS A 423 -12.43 -23.01 -21.55
N SER A 424 -11.50 -22.68 -20.65
CA SER A 424 -10.63 -23.69 -20.04
C SER A 424 -11.40 -24.65 -19.12
N ASP A 425 -12.37 -24.12 -18.37
CA ASP A 425 -13.13 -24.88 -17.35
C ASP A 425 -13.99 -25.98 -17.97
N VAL A 426 -14.30 -25.85 -19.27
CA VAL A 426 -15.15 -26.79 -20.02
C VAL A 426 -14.34 -27.69 -20.95
N GLY A 427 -13.00 -27.65 -20.86
CA GLY A 427 -12.11 -28.37 -21.78
C GLY A 427 -12.07 -27.77 -23.19
N GLY A 428 -12.54 -26.53 -23.36
CA GLY A 428 -12.55 -25.76 -24.61
C GLY A 428 -11.19 -25.21 -25.05
N VAL A 429 -10.10 -25.65 -24.39
CA VAL A 429 -8.71 -25.31 -24.72
C VAL A 429 -7.86 -26.58 -24.67
N LYS A 430 -7.13 -26.87 -25.75
CA LYS A 430 -6.19 -28.01 -25.86
C LYS A 430 -4.83 -27.47 -26.29
N VAL A 431 -3.78 -27.79 -25.54
CA VAL A 431 -2.43 -27.22 -25.68
C VAL A 431 -1.40 -28.29 -26.06
N ASP A 432 -0.25 -27.85 -26.58
CA ASP A 432 0.91 -28.68 -26.96
C ASP A 432 0.60 -29.83 -27.93
N LEU A 433 -0.32 -29.62 -28.88
CA LEU A 433 -0.64 -30.61 -29.90
C LEU A 433 0.44 -30.61 -30.98
N ARG A 434 1.06 -31.76 -31.22
CA ARG A 434 2.26 -31.92 -32.07
C ARG A 434 2.01 -32.78 -33.29
N THR A 435 1.06 -33.71 -33.21
CA THR A 435 0.80 -34.67 -34.28
C THR A 435 -0.63 -34.56 -34.79
N GLU A 436 -0.87 -34.97 -36.04
CA GLU A 436 -2.22 -34.99 -36.60
C GLU A 436 -3.20 -35.82 -35.76
N LYS A 437 -2.71 -36.93 -35.17
CA LYS A 437 -3.52 -37.81 -34.32
C LYS A 437 -3.98 -37.08 -33.06
N GLU A 438 -3.08 -36.35 -32.40
CA GLU A 438 -3.39 -35.53 -31.23
C GLU A 438 -4.38 -34.41 -31.58
N ILE A 439 -4.23 -33.79 -32.75
CA ILE A 439 -5.14 -32.73 -33.21
C ILE A 439 -6.56 -33.28 -33.43
N ARG A 440 -6.71 -34.39 -34.16
CA ARG A 440 -8.03 -35.02 -34.37
C ARG A 440 -8.67 -35.43 -33.05
N GLN A 441 -7.88 -36.01 -32.14
CA GLN A 441 -8.36 -36.40 -30.82
C GLN A 441 -8.79 -35.18 -29.99
N ALA A 442 -8.02 -34.09 -30.02
CA ALA A 442 -8.35 -32.86 -29.29
C ALA A 442 -9.69 -32.25 -29.75
N PHE A 443 -9.97 -32.23 -31.05
CA PHE A 443 -11.25 -31.76 -31.59
C PHE A 443 -12.43 -32.63 -31.13
N ALA A 444 -12.27 -33.96 -31.18
CA ALA A 444 -13.32 -34.89 -30.73
C ALA A 444 -13.61 -34.73 -29.23
N GLU A 445 -12.56 -34.72 -28.39
CA GLU A 445 -12.70 -34.53 -26.95
C GLU A 445 -13.32 -33.17 -26.59
N MET A 446 -12.94 -32.11 -27.32
CA MET A 446 -13.47 -30.77 -27.09
C MET A 446 -14.96 -30.71 -27.46
N HIS A 447 -15.34 -31.28 -28.60
CA HIS A 447 -16.74 -31.36 -29.03
C HIS A 447 -17.62 -32.13 -28.03
N ASP A 448 -17.14 -33.28 -27.55
CA ASP A 448 -17.86 -34.10 -26.58
C ASP A 448 -17.98 -33.39 -25.21
N SER A 449 -16.90 -32.75 -24.76
CA SER A 449 -16.90 -32.00 -23.50
C SER A 449 -17.85 -30.80 -23.56
N ILE A 450 -17.84 -30.04 -24.66
CA ILE A 450 -18.73 -28.89 -24.83
C ILE A 450 -20.18 -29.34 -24.89
N LYS A 451 -20.52 -30.35 -25.70
CA LYS A 451 -21.90 -30.87 -25.77
C LYS A 451 -22.42 -31.35 -24.41
N LYS A 452 -21.56 -31.92 -23.58
CA LYS A 452 -21.92 -32.40 -22.24
C LYS A 452 -22.25 -31.25 -21.28
N HIS A 453 -21.47 -30.18 -21.30
CA HIS A 453 -21.62 -29.07 -20.34
C HIS A 453 -22.53 -27.96 -20.85
N TYR A 454 -22.59 -27.75 -22.17
CA TYR A 454 -23.34 -26.70 -22.87
C TYR A 454 -24.01 -27.27 -24.14
N PRO A 455 -25.07 -28.09 -24.00
CA PRO A 455 -25.70 -28.77 -25.13
C PRO A 455 -26.33 -27.83 -26.17
N GLU A 456 -26.72 -26.63 -25.75
CA GLU A 456 -27.34 -25.61 -26.61
C GLU A 456 -26.33 -24.58 -27.16
N ALA A 457 -25.05 -24.66 -26.77
CA ALA A 457 -24.06 -23.68 -27.19
C ALA A 457 -23.79 -23.76 -28.70
N GLN A 458 -23.81 -22.61 -29.35
CA GLN A 458 -23.44 -22.50 -30.76
C GLN A 458 -21.92 -22.40 -30.88
N ILE A 459 -21.31 -23.43 -31.49
CA ILE A 459 -19.88 -23.42 -31.82
C ILE A 459 -19.72 -22.75 -33.17
N GLU A 460 -19.09 -21.58 -33.18
CA GLU A 460 -18.83 -20.83 -34.42
C GLU A 460 -17.57 -21.31 -35.16
N GLY A 461 -16.75 -22.10 -34.47
CA GLY A 461 -15.50 -22.68 -34.95
C GLY A 461 -14.44 -22.76 -33.86
N TYR A 462 -13.17 -22.85 -34.28
CA TYR A 462 -12.03 -22.98 -33.39
C TYR A 462 -10.94 -21.97 -33.80
N THR A 463 -10.24 -21.42 -32.81
CA THR A 463 -8.98 -20.69 -33.02
C THR A 463 -7.83 -21.65 -32.86
N VAL A 464 -7.01 -21.76 -33.90
CA VAL A 464 -5.74 -22.51 -33.86
C VAL A 464 -4.62 -21.49 -33.77
N GLN A 465 -3.74 -21.66 -32.79
CA GLN A 465 -2.66 -20.72 -32.49
C GLN A 465 -1.34 -21.47 -32.34
N GLU A 466 -0.28 -20.89 -32.87
CA GLU A 466 1.09 -21.33 -32.65
C GLU A 466 1.44 -21.33 -31.14
N MET A 467 2.00 -22.43 -30.63
CA MET A 467 2.45 -22.49 -29.24
C MET A 467 3.87 -21.93 -29.11
N ILE A 468 3.99 -20.81 -28.42
CA ILE A 468 5.28 -20.18 -28.11
C ILE A 468 5.93 -20.89 -26.91
N LYS A 469 7.22 -21.17 -27.00
CA LYS A 469 8.04 -21.81 -25.95
C LYS A 469 9.21 -20.92 -25.56
N GLY A 470 9.72 -21.07 -24.33
CA GLY A 470 10.93 -20.38 -23.86
C GLY A 470 10.74 -18.91 -23.44
N GLY A 471 9.50 -18.43 -23.31
CA GLY A 471 9.18 -17.12 -22.75
C GLY A 471 8.95 -17.16 -21.24
N LYS A 472 8.99 -15.98 -20.60
CA LYS A 472 8.52 -15.79 -19.23
C LYS A 472 7.09 -15.28 -19.28
N GLU A 473 6.17 -16.02 -18.66
CA GLU A 473 4.79 -15.59 -18.52
C GLU A 473 4.72 -14.40 -17.55
N THR A 474 4.05 -13.33 -17.96
CA THR A 474 3.82 -12.13 -17.15
C THR A 474 2.33 -11.80 -17.23
N VAL A 475 1.66 -11.71 -16.08
CA VAL A 475 0.25 -11.30 -15.96
C VAL A 475 0.18 -9.85 -15.55
#